data_AF-A0AA86YFG1-F1
#
_entry.id   AF-A0AA86YFG1-F1
#
_cell.length_a   1.000
_cell.length_b   1.000
_cell.length_c   1.000
_cell.angle_alpha   90.00
_cell.angle_beta   90.00
_cell.angle_gamma   90.00
#
_symmetry.space_group_name_H-M   'P 1'
#
loop_
_entity.id
_entity.type
_entity.pdbx_description
1 polymer ?
#
loop_
_entity_poly.entity_id
_entity_poly.type
_entity_poly.pdbx_seq_one_letter_code
_entity_poly.pdbx_strand_id
1 'polypeptide(L)'
;MSTATMQDNIQLPEKLIKAFPTRDLQLTPLKGDGGIIRLIFLVLVLIGLTVFVAFQLPGIAYDYKIGQNAVPVNANINGSCRASLMVITHCNVKVTYRGHTVSHSFGFLGTSRNVAVQPIADANDLSRLTVDVAVENVMLRFVTTIIIIALLIFSLVFIIYRYIANNKIRKVLLSSGKMPLKLIAVPAKVVNSNRLLMVSYKFNLDGKKISTGYSGNKKTSPIVFEENGKKYALAVCEPQKNIPYILDLSLKRIQATPEEVQHFHLALQEEGLI
;
A
#
# COMPACT_ATOMS: atom_id res chain seq x y z
N MET A 1 35.99 -11.41 -20.78
CA MET A 1 35.56 -12.08 -19.53
C MET A 1 35.59 -11.03 -18.43
N SER A 2 34.44 -10.42 -18.11
CA SER A 2 34.35 -9.38 -17.09
C SER A 2 33.86 -10.02 -15.79
N THR A 3 34.72 -10.01 -14.78
CA THR A 3 34.47 -10.46 -13.42
C THR A 3 33.28 -9.72 -12.83
N ALA A 4 32.18 -10.45 -12.63
CA ALA A 4 31.06 -9.97 -11.82
C ALA A 4 31.56 -9.79 -10.38
N THR A 5 31.72 -8.53 -9.97
CA THR A 5 32.04 -8.13 -8.61
C THR A 5 31.01 -8.74 -7.65
N MET A 6 31.48 -9.69 -6.82
CA MET A 6 30.74 -10.15 -5.65
C MET A 6 30.33 -8.92 -4.83
N GLN A 7 29.05 -8.83 -4.50
CA GLN A 7 28.55 -7.85 -3.53
C GLN A 7 29.40 -7.91 -2.27
N ASP A 8 29.62 -6.76 -1.61
CA ASP A 8 30.30 -6.60 -0.31
C ASP A 8 29.82 -7.63 0.73
N ASN A 9 30.34 -8.85 0.63
CA ASN A 9 29.95 -9.98 1.45
C ASN A 9 30.84 -9.89 2.68
N ILE A 10 30.25 -9.43 3.79
CA ILE A 10 30.78 -9.73 5.10
C ILE A 10 31.02 -11.23 5.19
N GLN A 11 32.19 -11.61 5.69
CA GLN A 11 32.51 -13.00 5.96
C GLN A 11 31.70 -13.42 7.19
N LEU A 12 30.79 -14.38 6.99
CA LEU A 12 30.06 -14.97 8.10
C LEU A 12 30.99 -15.84 8.95
N PRO A 13 30.77 -15.90 10.28
CA PRO A 13 31.53 -16.78 11.15
C PRO A 13 31.49 -18.23 10.67
N GLU A 14 32.64 -18.91 10.71
CA GLU A 14 32.76 -20.28 10.21
C GLU A 14 31.85 -21.24 10.97
N LYS A 15 31.62 -20.99 12.26
CA LYS A 15 30.69 -21.72 13.11
C LYS A 15 29.26 -21.63 12.60
N LEU A 16 28.83 -20.44 12.17
CA LEU A 16 27.49 -20.22 11.61
C LEU A 16 27.32 -20.94 10.27
N ILE A 17 28.37 -20.91 9.43
CA ILE A 17 28.37 -21.63 8.15
C ILE A 17 28.27 -23.15 8.38
N LYS A 18 29.03 -23.69 9.33
CA LYS A 18 28.99 -25.12 9.71
C LYS A 18 27.66 -25.53 10.34
N ALA A 19 27.00 -24.60 11.05
CA ALA A 19 25.71 -24.85 11.66
C ALA A 19 24.53 -24.84 10.67
N PHE A 20 24.73 -24.29 9.48
CA PHE A 20 23.70 -24.21 8.46
C PHE A 20 23.43 -25.58 7.80
N PRO A 21 22.17 -25.95 7.49
CA PRO A 21 21.87 -27.25 6.90
C PRO A 21 22.57 -27.47 5.56
N THR A 22 23.21 -28.63 5.40
CA THR A 22 24.00 -28.99 4.21
C THR A 22 23.23 -29.83 3.19
N ARG A 23 22.07 -30.39 3.58
CA ARG A 23 21.20 -31.14 2.66
C ARG A 23 20.55 -30.23 1.62
N ASP A 24 19.97 -30.83 0.60
CA ASP A 24 19.17 -30.07 -0.36
C ASP A 24 17.92 -29.49 0.30
N LEU A 25 17.79 -28.17 0.20
CA LEU A 25 16.72 -27.39 0.78
C LEU A 25 15.80 -26.90 -0.34
N GLN A 26 14.52 -26.71 -0.01
CA GLN A 26 13.54 -26.17 -0.93
C GLN A 26 13.00 -24.85 -0.38
N LEU A 27 13.11 -23.81 -1.20
CA LEU A 27 12.58 -22.50 -0.87
C LEU A 27 11.05 -22.55 -0.84
N THR A 28 10.46 -22.14 0.28
CA THR A 28 9.01 -21.91 0.37
C THR A 28 8.73 -20.43 0.28
N PRO A 29 7.61 -20.01 -0.32
CA PRO A 29 7.29 -18.60 -0.52
C PRO A 29 7.39 -17.80 0.78
N LEU A 30 7.88 -16.58 0.66
CA LEU A 30 7.84 -15.51 1.64
C LEU A 30 6.41 -15.32 2.20
N LYS A 31 6.00 -16.10 3.20
CA LYS A 31 4.83 -15.78 4.04
C LYS A 31 5.26 -14.66 5.00
N GLY A 32 5.48 -13.49 4.43
CA GLY A 32 5.57 -12.24 5.19
C GLY A 32 4.15 -11.79 5.49
N ASP A 33 3.66 -12.18 6.67
CA ASP A 33 2.31 -11.93 7.17
C ASP A 33 1.97 -10.45 7.06
N GLY A 34 1.02 -10.15 6.16
CA GLY A 34 0.51 -8.80 5.93
C GLY A 34 0.21 -8.50 4.47
N GLY A 35 0.75 -9.27 3.51
CA GLY A 35 0.47 -9.04 2.07
C GLY A 35 -1.01 -9.10 1.73
N ILE A 36 -1.71 -10.15 2.18
CA ILE A 36 -3.14 -10.34 1.90
C ILE A 36 -3.98 -9.31 2.65
N ILE A 37 -3.71 -9.08 3.95
CA ILE A 37 -4.48 -8.10 4.74
C ILE A 37 -4.28 -6.68 4.20
N ARG A 38 -3.05 -6.29 3.85
CA ARG A 38 -2.76 -5.00 3.20
C ARG A 38 -3.42 -4.90 1.83
N LEU A 39 -3.40 -5.98 1.05
CA LEU A 39 -4.09 -6.01 -0.24
C LEU A 39 -5.59 -5.84 -0.07
N ILE A 40 -6.21 -6.57 0.86
CA ILE A 40 -7.65 -6.45 1.18
C ILE A 40 -7.97 -5.03 1.65
N PHE A 41 -7.22 -4.49 2.62
CA PHE A 41 -7.41 -3.13 3.11
C PHE A 41 -7.32 -2.11 1.97
N LEU A 42 -6.29 -2.24 1.13
CA LEU A 42 -6.12 -1.35 -0.01
C LEU A 42 -7.27 -1.48 -1.00
N VAL A 43 -7.72 -2.70 -1.31
CA VAL A 43 -8.89 -2.94 -2.18
C VAL A 43 -10.15 -2.30 -1.59
N LEU A 44 -10.38 -2.41 -0.28
CA LEU A 44 -11.50 -1.75 0.39
C LEU A 44 -11.43 -0.22 0.28
N VAL A 45 -10.24 0.36 0.44
CA VAL A 45 -10.03 1.80 0.24
C VAL A 45 -10.31 2.21 -1.22
N LEU A 46 -9.84 1.44 -2.20
CA LEU A 46 -10.12 1.70 -3.62
C LEU A 46 -11.62 1.63 -3.93
N ILE A 47 -12.33 0.64 -3.38
CA ILE A 47 -13.78 0.52 -3.54
C ILE A 47 -14.47 1.74 -2.93
N GLY A 48 -14.11 2.13 -1.70
CA GLY A 48 -14.67 3.31 -1.04
C GLY A 48 -14.49 4.60 -1.84
N LEU A 49 -13.28 4.84 -2.36
CA LEU A 49 -12.98 5.98 -3.21
C LEU A 49 -13.73 5.94 -4.56
N THR A 50 -13.88 4.76 -5.16
CA THR A 50 -14.65 4.59 -6.41
C THR A 50 -16.12 4.92 -6.20
N VAL A 51 -16.71 4.40 -5.12
CA VAL A 51 -18.10 4.69 -4.73
C VAL A 51 -18.27 6.18 -4.45
N PHE A 52 -17.34 6.79 -3.73
CA PHE A 52 -17.34 8.24 -3.46
C PHE A 52 -17.36 9.07 -4.76
N VAL A 53 -16.48 8.76 -5.72
CA VAL A 53 -16.46 9.42 -7.03
C VAL A 53 -17.78 9.23 -7.79
N ALA A 54 -18.31 8.00 -7.80
CA ALA A 54 -19.56 7.67 -8.50
C ALA A 54 -20.76 8.45 -7.95
N PHE A 55 -20.84 8.65 -6.62
CA PHE A 55 -21.90 9.46 -6.01
C PHE A 55 -21.73 10.96 -6.25
N GLN A 56 -20.50 11.45 -6.39
CA GLN A 56 -20.23 12.89 -6.49
C GLN A 56 -20.38 13.45 -7.91
N LEU A 57 -20.04 12.68 -8.95
CA LEU A 57 -20.06 13.14 -10.35
C LEU A 57 -21.44 13.62 -10.84
N PRO A 58 -22.56 12.90 -10.62
CA PRO A 58 -23.88 13.35 -11.08
C PRO A 58 -24.29 14.67 -10.43
N GLY A 59 -24.00 14.84 -9.13
CA GLY A 59 -24.30 16.07 -8.39
C GLY A 59 -23.49 17.26 -8.91
N ILE A 60 -22.20 17.07 -9.23
CA ILE A 60 -21.38 18.13 -9.83
C ILE A 60 -21.93 18.54 -11.20
N ALA A 61 -22.28 17.58 -12.06
CA ALA A 61 -22.83 17.87 -13.38
C ALA A 61 -24.20 18.59 -13.30
N TYR A 62 -25.03 18.22 -12.32
CA TYR A 62 -26.30 18.87 -12.04
C TYR A 62 -26.10 20.32 -11.60
N ASP A 63 -25.25 20.55 -10.60
CA ASP A 63 -24.97 21.89 -10.06
C ASP A 63 -24.29 22.79 -11.10
N TYR A 64 -23.40 22.24 -11.94
CA TYR A 64 -22.76 22.98 -13.02
C TYR A 64 -23.77 23.49 -14.06
N LYS A 65 -24.75 22.67 -14.43
CA LYS A 65 -25.80 23.07 -15.39
C LYS A 65 -26.68 24.18 -14.82
N ILE A 66 -27.09 24.08 -13.56
CA ILE A 66 -27.89 25.12 -12.91
C ILE A 66 -27.08 26.41 -12.78
N GLY A 67 -25.80 26.31 -12.43
CA GLY A 67 -24.90 27.46 -12.29
C GLY A 67 -24.75 28.34 -13.53
N GLN A 68 -24.99 27.81 -14.73
CA GLN A 68 -24.91 28.58 -15.99
C GLN A 68 -26.06 29.58 -16.14
N ASN A 69 -27.23 29.29 -15.59
CA ASN A 69 -28.43 30.13 -15.69
C ASN A 69 -29.12 30.25 -14.32
N ALA A 70 -28.32 30.41 -13.27
CA ALA A 70 -28.83 30.40 -11.90
C ALA A 70 -29.63 31.67 -11.62
N VAL A 71 -30.87 31.49 -11.16
CA VAL A 71 -31.72 32.58 -10.68
C VAL A 71 -32.11 32.33 -9.22
N PRO A 72 -32.02 33.35 -8.35
CA PRO A 72 -32.43 33.22 -6.96
C PRO A 72 -33.96 33.06 -6.90
N VAL A 73 -34.43 32.11 -6.08
CA VAL A 73 -35.85 31.85 -5.88
C VAL A 73 -36.20 31.84 -4.40
N ASN A 74 -37.40 32.27 -4.04
CA ASN A 74 -37.92 32.14 -2.68
C ASN A 74 -38.50 30.73 -2.48
N ALA A 75 -37.64 29.75 -2.22
CA ALA A 75 -38.00 28.35 -1.98
C ALA A 75 -37.85 27.98 -0.50
N ASN A 76 -38.63 27.00 -0.03
CA ASN A 76 -38.47 26.46 1.31
C ASN A 76 -37.29 25.48 1.33
N ILE A 77 -36.35 25.66 2.26
CA ILE A 77 -35.16 24.82 2.42
C ILE A 77 -35.28 24.08 3.75
N ASN A 78 -35.18 22.76 3.70
CA ASN A 78 -34.96 21.93 4.88
C ASN A 78 -33.72 21.06 4.65
N GLY A 79 -32.76 21.07 5.55
CA GLY A 79 -31.52 20.34 5.35
C GLY A 79 -30.64 20.27 6.58
N SER A 80 -29.63 19.41 6.52
CA SER A 80 -28.60 19.32 7.55
C SER A 80 -27.24 19.14 6.90
N CYS A 81 -26.24 19.81 7.47
CA CYS A 81 -24.84 19.64 7.09
C CYS A 81 -24.11 18.94 8.24
N ARG A 82 -23.32 17.92 7.90
CA ARG A 82 -22.47 17.19 8.82
C ARG A 82 -21.02 17.35 8.36
N ALA A 83 -20.22 18.02 9.19
CA ALA A 83 -18.78 18.03 9.04
C ALA A 83 -18.23 16.65 9.47
N SER A 84 -17.40 16.05 8.62
CA SER A 84 -16.61 14.85 8.95
C SER A 84 -15.14 15.22 9.17
N LEU A 85 -14.29 14.24 9.45
CA LEU A 85 -12.93 14.48 9.92
C LEU A 85 -12.10 15.39 8.98
N MET A 86 -11.50 16.41 9.60
CA MET A 86 -10.49 17.36 9.12
C MET A 86 -10.84 18.44 8.08
N VAL A 87 -11.75 18.28 7.11
CA VAL A 87 -12.13 19.39 6.19
C VAL A 87 -13.35 19.13 5.29
N ILE A 88 -14.05 17.99 5.41
CA ILE A 88 -15.11 17.64 4.46
C ILE A 88 -16.49 17.86 5.11
N THR A 89 -17.29 18.76 4.54
CA THR A 89 -18.67 19.01 4.94
C THR A 89 -19.62 18.38 3.94
N HIS A 90 -20.49 17.50 4.42
CA HIS A 90 -21.56 16.88 3.65
C HIS A 90 -22.89 17.54 4.00
N CYS A 91 -23.59 18.06 3.00
CA CYS A 91 -24.90 18.66 3.14
C CYS A 91 -25.95 17.82 2.41
N ASN A 92 -27.07 17.57 3.10
CA ASN A 92 -28.28 17.04 2.50
C ASN A 92 -29.35 18.11 2.61
N VAL A 93 -29.82 18.60 1.47
CA VAL A 93 -30.81 19.66 1.37
C VAL A 93 -32.03 19.19 0.60
N LYS A 94 -33.20 19.61 1.05
CA LYS A 94 -34.47 19.42 0.40
C LYS A 94 -35.03 20.80 0.08
N VAL A 95 -35.14 21.10 -1.21
CA VAL A 95 -35.60 22.40 -1.69
C VAL A 95 -36.99 22.20 -2.31
N THR A 96 -37.98 22.94 -1.82
CA THR A 96 -39.36 22.90 -2.33
C THR A 96 -39.74 24.25 -2.91
N TYR A 97 -40.07 24.27 -4.20
CA TYR A 97 -40.51 25.46 -4.94
C TYR A 97 -41.68 25.12 -5.87
N ARG A 98 -42.79 25.87 -5.77
CA ARG A 98 -43.98 25.73 -6.63
C ARG A 98 -44.47 24.28 -6.83
N GLY A 99 -44.51 23.50 -5.75
CA GLY A 99 -44.95 22.08 -5.78
C GLY A 99 -43.88 21.08 -6.21
N HIS A 100 -42.74 21.54 -6.75
CA HIS A 100 -41.58 20.69 -7.03
C HIS A 100 -40.71 20.57 -5.78
N THR A 101 -40.31 19.34 -5.45
CA THR A 101 -39.44 19.06 -4.31
C THR A 101 -38.24 18.26 -4.78
N VAL A 102 -37.05 18.84 -4.66
CA VAL A 102 -35.78 18.21 -5.05
C VAL A 102 -35.00 17.92 -3.77
N SER A 103 -34.55 16.67 -3.62
CA SER A 103 -33.59 16.28 -2.59
C SER A 103 -32.22 16.23 -3.23
N HIS A 104 -31.29 17.01 -2.71
CA HIS A 104 -29.94 17.15 -3.25
C HIS A 104 -28.90 16.95 -2.15
N SER A 105 -27.86 16.19 -2.48
CA SER A 105 -26.78 15.85 -1.57
C SER A 105 -25.46 16.27 -2.19
N PHE A 106 -24.69 17.08 -1.46
CA PHE A 106 -23.37 17.51 -1.94
C PHE A 106 -22.36 17.59 -0.80
N GLY A 107 -21.11 17.30 -1.13
CA GLY A 107 -19.97 17.45 -0.21
C GLY A 107 -18.97 18.44 -0.77
N PHE A 108 -18.39 19.28 0.09
CA PHE A 108 -17.34 20.23 -0.27
C PHE A 108 -16.29 20.31 0.84
N LEU A 109 -15.13 20.88 0.51
CA LEU A 109 -14.07 21.14 1.48
C LEU A 109 -14.36 22.44 2.22
N GLY A 110 -14.67 22.35 3.50
CA GLY A 110 -14.97 23.48 4.38
C GLY A 110 -15.01 23.06 5.85
N THR A 111 -14.74 24.01 6.74
CA THR A 111 -14.67 23.78 8.20
C THR A 111 -15.90 24.28 8.96
N SER A 112 -16.80 24.99 8.28
CA SER A 112 -17.97 25.62 8.89
C SER A 112 -19.09 24.63 9.17
N ARG A 113 -19.58 24.60 10.43
CA ARG A 113 -20.76 23.81 10.84
C ARG A 113 -22.08 24.48 10.49
N ASN A 114 -22.08 25.81 10.37
CA ASN A 114 -23.22 26.62 9.98
C ASN A 114 -22.92 27.23 8.62
N VAL A 115 -23.65 26.81 7.60
CA VAL A 115 -23.48 27.25 6.22
C VAL A 115 -24.77 27.99 5.85
N ALA A 116 -24.68 29.30 5.64
CA ALA A 116 -25.78 30.07 5.08
C ALA A 116 -25.96 29.64 3.62
N VAL A 117 -27.20 29.41 3.21
CA VAL A 117 -27.55 28.94 1.87
C VAL A 117 -28.71 29.74 1.31
N GLN A 118 -28.64 30.05 0.02
CA GLN A 118 -29.71 30.66 -0.76
C GLN A 118 -30.22 29.65 -1.81
N PRO A 119 -31.55 29.45 -1.92
CA PRO A 119 -32.09 28.56 -2.94
C PRO A 119 -32.02 29.21 -4.32
N ILE A 120 -31.57 28.43 -5.29
CA ILE A 120 -31.44 28.85 -6.69
C ILE A 120 -32.08 27.82 -7.61
N ALA A 121 -32.63 28.30 -8.73
CA ALA A 121 -33.24 27.49 -9.78
C ALA A 121 -32.53 27.72 -11.12
N ASP A 122 -32.70 26.79 -12.06
CA ASP A 122 -32.33 27.02 -13.47
C ASP A 122 -33.39 27.91 -14.13
N ALA A 123 -32.98 29.04 -14.72
CA ALA A 123 -33.89 29.96 -15.40
C ALA A 123 -34.65 29.31 -16.56
N ASN A 124 -34.07 28.28 -17.19
CA ASN A 124 -34.70 27.55 -18.29
C ASN A 124 -35.64 26.43 -17.80
N ASP A 125 -35.51 25.99 -16.55
CA ASP A 125 -36.29 24.89 -15.97
C ASP A 125 -36.40 25.07 -14.44
N LEU A 126 -37.46 25.75 -14.01
CA LEU A 126 -37.71 26.05 -12.59
C LEU A 126 -37.98 24.80 -11.72
N SER A 127 -38.08 23.61 -12.32
CA SER A 127 -38.15 22.35 -11.57
C SER A 127 -36.79 21.88 -11.06
N ARG A 128 -35.69 22.43 -11.59
CA ARG A 128 -34.32 22.14 -11.14
C ARG A 128 -33.91 23.13 -10.07
N LEU A 129 -33.63 22.61 -8.88
CA LEU A 129 -33.39 23.40 -7.68
C LEU A 129 -32.10 22.92 -7.03
N THR A 130 -31.27 23.87 -6.61
CA THR A 130 -30.09 23.62 -5.79
C THR A 130 -29.86 24.81 -4.85
N VAL A 131 -28.74 24.82 -4.15
CA VAL A 131 -28.33 25.94 -3.30
C VAL A 131 -27.06 26.60 -3.86
N ASP A 132 -26.94 27.90 -3.67
CA ASP A 132 -25.79 28.73 -4.03
C ASP A 132 -24.44 28.08 -3.65
N VAL A 133 -24.31 27.60 -2.41
CA VAL A 133 -23.06 26.98 -1.92
C VAL A 133 -22.68 25.73 -2.73
N ALA A 134 -23.66 24.99 -3.26
CA ALA A 134 -23.39 23.82 -4.09
C ALA A 134 -22.79 24.20 -5.45
N VAL A 135 -23.25 25.33 -6.01
CA VAL A 135 -22.80 25.89 -7.30
C VAL A 135 -21.46 26.60 -7.15
N GLU A 136 -21.28 27.43 -6.13
CA GLU A 136 -20.01 28.13 -5.87
C GLU A 136 -18.85 27.14 -5.68
N ASN A 137 -19.12 26.01 -5.02
CA ASN A 137 -18.12 24.97 -4.79
C ASN A 137 -18.02 23.94 -5.93
N VAL A 138 -18.73 24.11 -7.05
CA VAL A 138 -18.76 23.11 -8.13
C VAL A 138 -17.37 22.86 -8.72
N MET A 139 -16.57 23.92 -8.90
CA MET A 139 -15.20 23.82 -9.43
C MET A 139 -14.26 23.13 -8.44
N LEU A 140 -14.34 23.49 -7.16
CA LEU A 140 -13.54 22.85 -6.12
C LEU A 140 -13.87 21.35 -6.02
N ARG A 141 -15.16 21.01 -6.03
CA ARG A 141 -15.64 19.62 -6.06
C ARG A 141 -15.12 18.88 -7.30
N PHE A 142 -15.20 19.49 -8.48
CA PHE A 142 -14.69 18.90 -9.71
C PHE A 142 -13.19 18.61 -9.66
N VAL A 143 -12.37 19.59 -9.23
CA VAL A 143 -10.92 19.42 -9.08
C VAL A 143 -10.60 18.32 -8.07
N THR A 144 -11.27 18.30 -6.91
CA THR A 144 -11.05 17.23 -5.91
C THR A 144 -11.39 15.84 -6.47
N THR A 145 -12.48 15.72 -7.24
CA THR A 145 -12.85 14.46 -7.88
C THR A 145 -11.79 14.01 -8.90
N ILE A 146 -11.26 14.92 -9.72
CA ILE A 146 -10.16 14.60 -10.66
C ILE A 146 -8.92 14.11 -9.92
N ILE A 147 -8.52 14.78 -8.83
CA ILE A 147 -7.34 14.37 -8.04
C ILE A 147 -7.54 12.96 -7.47
N ILE A 148 -8.73 12.66 -6.95
CA ILE A 148 -9.05 11.32 -6.43
C ILE A 148 -8.98 10.28 -7.56
N ILE A 149 -9.54 10.56 -8.73
CA ILE A 149 -9.45 9.67 -9.91
C ILE A 149 -7.99 9.44 -10.32
N ALA A 150 -7.16 10.48 -10.36
CA ALA A 150 -5.75 10.38 -10.69
C ALA A 150 -4.99 9.49 -9.67
N LEU A 151 -5.27 9.65 -8.37
CA LEU A 151 -4.71 8.80 -7.32
C LEU A 151 -5.18 7.34 -7.44
N LEU A 152 -6.45 7.11 -7.79
CA LEU A 152 -6.98 5.77 -8.05
C LEU A 152 -6.23 5.08 -9.20
N ILE A 153 -6.09 5.77 -10.34
CA ILE A 153 -5.37 5.22 -11.50
C ILE A 153 -3.90 4.95 -11.15
N PHE A 154 -3.22 5.93 -10.52
CA PHE A 154 -1.83 5.80 -10.12
C PHE A 154 -1.61 4.61 -9.16
N SER A 155 -2.46 4.49 -8.14
CA SER A 155 -2.36 3.39 -7.17
C SER A 155 -2.58 2.03 -7.84
N LEU A 156 -3.57 1.90 -8.73
CA LEU A 156 -3.84 0.67 -9.47
C LEU A 156 -2.64 0.26 -10.33
N VAL A 157 -2.09 1.18 -11.12
CA VAL A 157 -0.90 0.94 -11.94
C VAL A 157 0.29 0.52 -11.08
N PHE A 158 0.51 1.21 -9.96
CA PHE A 158 1.59 0.91 -9.04
C PHE A 158 1.47 -0.50 -8.44
N ILE A 159 0.27 -0.91 -8.05
CA ILE A 159 0.01 -2.25 -7.49
C ILE A 159 0.25 -3.32 -8.54
N ILE A 160 -0.27 -3.15 -9.76
CA ILE A 160 -0.07 -4.10 -10.86
C ILE A 160 1.42 -4.23 -11.15
N TYR A 161 2.14 -3.11 -11.26
CA TYR A 161 3.59 -3.11 -11.48
C TYR A 161 4.35 -3.88 -10.37
N ARG A 162 4.05 -3.60 -9.11
CA ARG A 162 4.66 -4.28 -7.96
C ARG A 162 4.30 -5.77 -7.90
N TYR A 163 3.06 -6.12 -8.25
CA TYR A 163 2.61 -7.50 -8.31
C TYR A 163 3.39 -8.29 -9.38
N ILE A 164 3.52 -7.74 -10.60
CA ILE A 164 4.28 -8.35 -11.69
C ILE A 164 5.75 -8.51 -11.30
N ALA A 165 6.38 -7.46 -10.75
CA ALA A 165 7.77 -7.50 -10.33
C ALA A 165 8.02 -8.55 -9.24
N ASN A 166 7.17 -8.59 -8.20
CA ASN A 166 7.28 -9.58 -7.13
C ASN A 166 7.02 -11.00 -7.64
N ASN A 167 6.06 -11.18 -8.56
CA ASN A 167 5.76 -12.49 -9.14
C ASN A 167 6.91 -13.00 -10.00
N LYS A 168 7.59 -12.14 -10.77
CA LYS A 168 8.80 -12.52 -11.54
C LYS A 168 9.89 -13.04 -10.59
N ILE A 169 10.20 -12.29 -9.52
CA ILE A 169 11.20 -12.68 -8.52
C ILE A 169 10.79 -14.01 -7.85
N ARG A 170 9.52 -14.13 -7.45
CA ARG A 170 8.97 -15.34 -6.83
C ARG A 170 9.09 -16.56 -7.75
N LYS A 171 8.73 -16.43 -9.03
CA LYS A 171 8.85 -17.53 -10.00
C LYS A 171 10.30 -17.97 -10.16
N VAL A 172 11.24 -17.02 -10.31
CA VAL A 172 12.66 -17.36 -10.46
C VAL A 172 13.20 -18.07 -9.22
N LEU A 173 12.83 -17.62 -8.02
CA LEU A 173 13.25 -18.22 -6.75
C LEU A 173 12.62 -19.58 -6.48
N LEU A 174 11.33 -19.75 -6.75
CA LEU A 174 10.59 -20.99 -6.44
C LEU A 174 10.64 -22.02 -7.57
N SER A 175 11.12 -21.66 -8.76
CA SER A 175 11.35 -22.61 -9.86
C SER A 175 12.49 -23.58 -9.57
N SER A 176 13.38 -23.22 -8.64
CA SER A 176 14.46 -24.08 -8.21
C SER A 176 13.88 -25.14 -7.27
N GLY A 177 14.09 -26.42 -7.60
CA GLY A 177 13.67 -27.54 -6.77
C GLY A 177 14.45 -27.64 -5.46
N LYS A 178 14.66 -28.87 -4.98
CA LYS A 178 15.61 -29.12 -3.88
C LYS A 178 17.03 -28.87 -4.39
N MET A 179 17.81 -28.06 -3.68
CA MET A 179 19.19 -27.71 -4.07
C MET A 179 20.04 -27.33 -2.86
N PRO A 180 21.38 -27.39 -2.98
CA PRO A 180 22.28 -26.89 -1.95
C PRO A 180 22.24 -25.36 -1.91
N LEU A 181 21.86 -24.80 -0.77
CA LEU A 181 21.79 -23.36 -0.55
C LEU A 181 23.02 -22.86 0.20
N LYS A 182 23.57 -21.72 -0.23
CA LYS A 182 24.68 -21.08 0.47
C LYS A 182 24.18 -19.96 1.38
N LEU A 183 24.59 -19.98 2.64
CA LEU A 183 24.34 -18.89 3.59
C LEU A 183 25.20 -17.67 3.25
N ILE A 184 24.57 -16.50 3.18
CA ILE A 184 25.20 -15.20 2.88
C ILE A 184 24.61 -14.09 3.77
N ALA A 185 25.36 -13.00 3.93
CA ALA A 185 24.87 -11.76 4.52
C ALA A 185 24.66 -10.71 3.43
N VAL A 186 23.51 -10.03 3.44
CA VAL A 186 23.23 -8.94 2.50
C VAL A 186 23.01 -7.61 3.21
N PRO A 187 23.61 -6.50 2.71
CA PRO A 187 23.31 -5.16 3.22
C PRO A 187 21.82 -4.87 3.10
N ALA A 188 21.21 -4.43 4.19
CA ALA A 188 19.77 -4.21 4.22
C ALA A 188 19.37 -2.96 5.00
N LYS A 189 18.31 -2.31 4.51
CA LYS A 189 17.58 -1.29 5.27
C LYS A 189 16.58 -1.98 6.17
N VAL A 190 16.71 -1.77 7.47
CA VAL A 190 15.85 -2.36 8.49
C VAL A 190 14.93 -1.30 9.05
N VAL A 191 13.63 -1.55 9.00
CA VAL A 191 12.59 -0.74 9.63
C VAL A 191 11.91 -1.59 10.69
N ASN A 192 12.04 -1.18 11.95
CA ASN A 192 11.41 -1.84 13.08
C ASN A 192 10.14 -1.08 13.49
N SER A 193 9.03 -1.78 13.56
CA SER A 193 7.77 -1.32 14.13
C SER A 193 7.38 -2.28 15.26
N ASN A 194 6.68 -1.80 16.30
CA ASN A 194 6.29 -2.57 17.49
C ASN A 194 5.72 -3.98 17.24
N ARG A 195 5.18 -4.24 16.03
CA ARG A 195 4.60 -5.54 15.65
C ARG A 195 5.32 -6.24 14.48
N LEU A 196 6.18 -5.55 13.74
CA LEU A 196 6.74 -6.03 12.46
C LEU A 196 8.17 -5.53 12.26
N LEU A 197 9.05 -6.43 11.85
CA LEU A 197 10.38 -6.10 11.38
C LEU A 197 10.41 -6.22 9.85
N MET A 198 10.78 -5.14 9.16
CA MET A 198 10.87 -5.09 7.70
C MET A 198 12.30 -4.88 7.25
N VAL A 199 12.72 -5.67 6.27
CA VAL A 199 14.05 -5.65 5.69
C VAL A 199 13.91 -5.41 4.20
N SER A 200 14.59 -4.39 3.69
CA SER A 200 14.68 -4.11 2.25
C SER A 200 16.12 -4.20 1.78
N TYR A 201 16.37 -4.95 0.72
CA TYR A 201 17.70 -5.22 0.19
C TYR A 201 17.72 -5.06 -1.33
N LYS A 202 18.92 -4.89 -1.89
CA LYS A 202 19.13 -4.69 -3.32
C LYS A 202 20.04 -5.80 -3.87
N PHE A 203 19.73 -6.27 -5.07
CA PHE A 203 20.52 -7.28 -5.78
C PHE A 203 20.40 -7.06 -7.29
N ASN A 204 21.30 -7.68 -8.05
CA ASN A 204 21.27 -7.63 -9.51
C ASN A 204 20.51 -8.86 -10.04
N LEU A 205 19.55 -8.62 -10.93
CA LEU A 205 18.84 -9.65 -11.68
C LEU A 205 18.85 -9.26 -13.15
N ASP A 206 19.37 -10.13 -14.02
CA ASP A 206 19.47 -9.88 -15.47
C ASP A 206 20.15 -8.53 -15.80
N GLY A 207 21.20 -8.16 -15.06
CA GLY A 207 21.92 -6.87 -15.23
C GLY A 207 21.17 -5.64 -14.69
N LYS A 208 19.98 -5.79 -14.12
CA LYS A 208 19.20 -4.70 -13.52
C LYS A 208 19.26 -4.76 -12.00
N LYS A 209 19.52 -3.61 -11.36
CA LYS A 209 19.49 -3.47 -9.90
C LYS A 209 18.05 -3.43 -9.41
N ILE A 210 17.63 -4.47 -8.71
CA ILE A 210 16.28 -4.61 -8.15
C ILE A 210 16.32 -4.40 -6.64
N SER A 211 15.28 -3.78 -6.09
CA SER A 211 15.05 -3.71 -4.65
C SER A 211 13.84 -4.54 -4.29
N THR A 212 14.00 -5.43 -3.32
CA THR A 212 12.89 -6.20 -2.74
C THR A 212 12.96 -6.14 -1.23
N GLY A 213 11.95 -6.68 -0.56
CA GLY A 213 11.92 -6.72 0.90
C GLY A 213 11.14 -7.88 1.46
N TYR A 214 11.43 -8.18 2.71
CA TYR A 214 10.73 -9.15 3.53
C TYR A 214 10.29 -8.50 4.83
N SER A 215 9.07 -8.80 5.26
CA SER A 215 8.56 -8.37 6.56
C SER A 215 8.07 -9.58 7.33
N GLY A 216 8.48 -9.69 8.60
CA GLY A 216 8.09 -10.75 9.50
C GLY A 216 7.49 -10.18 10.79
N ASN A 217 6.62 -10.97 11.43
CA ASN A 217 6.22 -10.74 12.82
C ASN A 217 7.24 -11.38 13.77
N LYS A 218 7.01 -11.39 15.08
CA LYS A 218 7.96 -11.99 16.05
C LYS A 218 8.31 -13.46 15.75
N LYS A 219 7.42 -14.25 15.16
CA LYS A 219 7.65 -15.68 14.85
C LYS A 219 8.37 -15.90 13.52
N THR A 220 8.16 -15.02 12.55
CA THR A 220 8.72 -15.09 11.19
C THR A 220 9.68 -13.93 10.92
N SER A 221 10.26 -13.35 11.97
CA SER A 221 11.08 -12.14 11.86
C SER A 221 12.30 -12.43 10.99
N PRO A 222 12.68 -11.53 10.06
CA PRO A 222 13.98 -11.64 9.41
C PRO A 222 15.10 -11.67 10.45
N ILE A 223 16.13 -12.47 10.17
CA ILE A 223 17.36 -12.49 10.98
C ILE A 223 18.25 -11.34 10.50
N VAL A 224 18.49 -10.36 11.37
CA VAL A 224 19.27 -9.16 11.09
C VAL A 224 20.32 -8.97 12.16
N PHE A 225 21.48 -8.46 11.76
CA PHE A 225 22.56 -8.12 12.68
C PHE A 225 23.24 -6.83 12.20
N GLU A 226 24.02 -6.23 13.08
CA GLU A 226 24.75 -5.00 12.80
C GLU A 226 26.25 -5.25 12.90
N GLU A 227 26.99 -4.82 11.89
CA GLU A 227 28.44 -4.94 11.85
C GLU A 227 29.03 -3.68 11.22
N ASN A 228 30.05 -3.10 11.86
CA ASN A 228 30.68 -1.85 11.42
C ASN A 228 29.68 -0.70 11.17
N GLY A 229 28.64 -0.58 12.01
CA GLY A 229 27.59 0.45 11.90
C GLY A 229 26.64 0.28 10.71
N LYS A 230 26.71 -0.87 9.99
CA LYS A 230 25.82 -1.21 8.87
C LYS A 230 24.96 -2.41 9.26
N LYS A 231 23.69 -2.37 8.83
CA LYS A 231 22.74 -3.46 9.08
C LYS A 231 22.77 -4.47 7.93
N TYR A 232 22.83 -5.73 8.30
CA TYR A 232 22.82 -6.87 7.40
C TYR A 232 21.64 -7.78 7.72
N ALA A 233 21.17 -8.48 6.71
CA ALA A 233 20.19 -9.55 6.87
C ALA A 233 20.80 -10.87 6.40
N LEU A 234 20.58 -11.94 7.15
CA LEU A 234 20.96 -13.27 6.70
C LEU A 234 20.03 -13.71 5.58
N ALA A 235 20.64 -14.28 4.55
CA ALA A 235 19.96 -14.76 3.38
C ALA A 235 20.61 -16.04 2.90
N VAL A 236 19.90 -16.79 2.06
CA VAL A 236 20.44 -17.90 1.32
C VAL A 236 20.44 -17.57 -0.16
N CYS A 237 21.46 -18.02 -0.89
CA CYS A 237 21.48 -17.90 -2.34
C CYS A 237 21.73 -19.25 -3.00
N GLU A 238 21.12 -19.42 -4.17
CA GLU A 238 21.50 -20.45 -5.11
C GLU A 238 22.78 -20.01 -5.83
N PRO A 239 23.86 -20.82 -5.84
CA PRO A 239 25.15 -20.42 -6.42
C PRO A 239 25.07 -19.96 -7.88
N GLN A 240 24.17 -20.53 -8.67
CA GLN A 240 24.02 -20.21 -10.10
C GLN A 240 23.26 -18.90 -10.35
N LYS A 241 22.22 -18.62 -9.56
CA LYS A 241 21.35 -17.46 -9.78
C LYS A 241 21.79 -16.22 -8.99
N ASN A 242 22.50 -16.43 -7.88
CA ASN A 242 22.97 -15.38 -6.97
C ASN A 242 21.86 -14.39 -6.54
N ILE A 243 20.64 -14.90 -6.35
CA ILE A 243 19.50 -14.12 -5.86
C ILE A 243 19.40 -14.35 -4.36
N PRO A 244 19.63 -13.32 -3.51
CA PRO A 244 19.51 -13.48 -2.07
C PRO A 244 18.06 -13.74 -1.65
N TYR A 245 17.87 -14.70 -0.77
CA TYR A 245 16.60 -15.05 -0.19
C TYR A 245 16.69 -14.95 1.33
N ILE A 246 16.16 -13.86 1.91
CA ILE A 246 16.26 -13.57 3.35
C ILE A 246 15.79 -14.78 4.19
N LEU A 247 16.46 -15.07 5.30
CA LEU A 247 16.01 -16.09 6.25
C LEU A 247 15.10 -15.48 7.32
N ASP A 248 14.13 -16.27 7.77
CA ASP A 248 13.30 -15.97 8.94
C ASP A 248 13.83 -16.73 10.16
N LEU A 249 13.60 -16.21 11.37
CA LEU A 249 14.02 -16.87 12.62
C LEU A 249 13.54 -18.31 12.69
N SER A 250 12.32 -18.62 12.24
CA SER A 250 11.81 -20.00 12.27
C SER A 250 12.37 -20.92 11.17
N LEU A 251 13.21 -20.41 10.26
CA LEU A 251 13.75 -21.08 9.07
C LEU A 251 12.68 -21.84 8.24
N LYS A 252 11.41 -21.44 8.35
CA LYS A 252 10.31 -22.07 7.61
C LYS A 252 10.46 -21.87 6.11
N ARG A 253 11.17 -20.80 5.72
CA ARG A 253 11.41 -20.44 4.32
C ARG A 253 12.36 -21.40 3.59
N ILE A 254 13.06 -22.26 4.31
CA ILE A 254 13.91 -23.33 3.75
C ILE A 254 13.44 -24.74 4.15
N GLN A 255 12.31 -24.86 4.85
CA GLN A 255 11.80 -26.13 5.40
C GLN A 255 12.83 -26.85 6.28
N ALA A 256 13.47 -26.10 7.18
CA ALA A 256 14.37 -26.67 8.17
C ALA A 256 13.61 -27.58 9.14
N THR A 257 14.25 -28.65 9.61
CA THR A 257 13.71 -29.49 10.69
C THR A 257 13.84 -28.79 12.05
N PRO A 258 13.09 -29.20 13.08
CA PRO A 258 13.23 -28.62 14.41
C PRO A 258 14.66 -28.67 14.97
N GLU A 259 15.39 -29.77 14.69
CA GLU A 259 16.77 -29.96 15.12
C GLU A 259 17.73 -29.00 14.41
N GLU A 260 17.54 -28.81 13.09
CA GLU A 260 18.30 -27.84 12.29
C GLU A 260 18.06 -26.41 12.77
N VAL A 261 16.81 -26.08 13.12
CA VAL A 261 16.45 -24.77 13.69
C VAL A 261 17.16 -24.55 15.02
N GLN A 262 17.09 -25.53 15.92
CA GLN A 262 17.71 -25.42 17.24
C GLN A 262 19.24 -25.28 17.13
N HIS A 263 19.87 -26.12 16.30
CA HIS A 263 21.32 -26.07 16.09
C HIS A 263 21.77 -24.71 15.51
N PHE A 264 21.04 -24.19 14.52
CA PHE A 264 21.35 -22.90 13.92
C PHE A 264 21.11 -21.73 14.89
N HIS A 265 20.09 -21.81 15.74
CA HIS A 265 19.82 -20.79 16.78
C HIS A 265 20.91 -20.71 17.83
N LEU A 266 21.41 -21.87 18.29
CA LEU A 266 22.53 -21.91 19.22
C LEU A 266 23.76 -21.22 18.62
N ALA A 267 24.10 -21.53 17.36
CA ALA A 267 25.20 -20.88 16.68
C ALA A 267 25.01 -19.35 16.54
N LEU A 268 23.78 -18.88 16.26
CA LEU A 268 23.49 -17.44 16.20
C LEU A 268 23.70 -16.74 17.55
N GLN A 269 23.30 -17.40 18.65
CA GLN A 269 23.47 -16.86 20.01
C GLN A 269 24.93 -16.83 20.44
N GLU A 270 25.68 -17.90 20.16
CA GLU A 270 27.10 -18.00 20.52
C GLU A 270 27.95 -16.97 19.76
N GLU A 271 27.56 -16.62 18.54
CA GLU A 271 28.21 -15.57 17.74
C GLU A 271 27.66 -14.15 18.04
N GLY A 272 26.72 -14.01 18.98
CA GLY A 272 26.16 -12.72 19.39
C GLY A 272 25.35 -12.01 18.29
N LEU A 273 24.80 -12.75 17.33
CA LEU A 273 24.04 -12.20 16.20
C LEU A 273 22.55 -12.00 16.51
N ILE A 274 22.04 -12.66 17.55
CA ILE A 274 20.66 -12.53 18.08
C ILE A 274 20.63 -12.54 19.60
#